data_AF-A0AAV7HXH4-F1
#
_entry.id   AF-A0AAV7HXH4-F1
#
_cell.length_a   1.000
_cell.length_b   1.000
_cell.length_c   1.000
_cell.angle_alpha   90.00
_cell.angle_beta   90.00
_cell.angle_gamma   90.00
#
_symmetry.space_group_name_H-M   'P 1'
#
loop_
_entity.id
_entity.type
_entity.pdbx_description
1 polymer ?
#
loop_
_entity_poly.entity_id
_entity_poly.type
_entity_poly.pdbx_seq_one_letter_code
_entity_poly.pdbx_strand_id
1 'polypeptide(L)'
;MISMLNQSKVDMAVAFIPIIPEYMNFVEFSPILDSLEVSVLLERPLQSAIGSGLLAPFSKTVWICIFVSLALVGPIIYFVTSFRTWLWDRTTQDRYSFIDCVWFTYGAILKQGSAITPEAGRLSVYLLFQCFSILKGLGGLAA
;
A
#
# COMPACT_ATOMS: atom_id res chain seq x y z
N MET A 1 -49.81 20.07 -0.85
CA MET A 1 -50.61 18.90 -0.45
C MET A 1 -51.36 19.15 0.85
N ILE A 2 -50.67 19.49 1.96
CA ILE A 2 -51.28 19.75 3.28
C ILE A 2 -52.37 20.83 3.23
N SER A 3 -52.15 21.93 2.50
CA SER A 3 -53.17 22.98 2.33
C SER A 3 -54.46 22.50 1.65
N MET A 4 -54.43 21.45 0.83
CA MET A 4 -55.63 20.92 0.18
C MET A 4 -56.45 20.06 1.13
N LEU A 5 -55.79 19.33 2.04
CA LEU A 5 -56.43 18.60 3.14
C LEU A 5 -57.08 19.58 4.13
N ASN A 6 -56.36 20.65 4.51
CA ASN A 6 -56.90 21.68 5.42
C ASN A 6 -58.10 22.45 4.84
N GLN A 7 -58.17 22.61 3.51
CA GLN A 7 -59.30 23.24 2.81
C GLN A 7 -60.42 22.24 2.48
N SER A 8 -60.33 20.99 2.95
CA SER A 8 -61.28 19.90 2.64
C SER A 8 -61.53 19.73 1.13
N LYS A 9 -60.50 20.01 0.31
CA LYS A 9 -60.55 19.78 -1.15
C LYS A 9 -60.24 18.32 -1.51
N VAL A 10 -59.64 17.59 -0.57
CA VAL A 10 -59.21 16.19 -0.69
C VAL A 10 -59.43 15.53 0.67
N ASP A 11 -59.91 14.29 0.68
CA ASP A 11 -60.23 13.55 1.92
C ASP A 11 -59.01 12.83 2.51
N MET A 12 -58.06 12.38 1.67
CA MET A 12 -56.86 11.68 2.09
C MET A 12 -55.71 11.94 1.12
N ALA A 13 -54.49 12.08 1.64
CA ALA A 13 -53.28 12.15 0.83
C ALA A 13 -52.25 11.13 1.32
N VAL A 14 -51.70 10.34 0.39
CA VAL A 14 -50.70 9.31 0.68
C VAL A 14 -49.41 9.70 -0.03
N ALA A 15 -48.35 9.94 0.74
CA ALA A 15 -47.03 10.25 0.23
C ALA A 15 -45.96 9.92 1.28
N PHE A 16 -44.70 9.83 0.84
CA PHE A 16 -43.56 9.66 1.72
C PHE A 16 -43.21 10.99 2.40
N ILE A 17 -43.89 11.29 3.50
CA ILE A 17 -43.73 12.53 4.25
C ILE A 17 -43.44 12.18 5.72
N PRO A 18 -42.35 12.71 6.30
CA PRO A 18 -42.08 12.51 7.71
C PRO A 18 -43.14 13.22 8.56
N ILE A 19 -43.41 12.67 9.75
CA ILE A 19 -44.31 13.30 10.71
C ILE A 19 -43.61 14.54 11.27
N ILE A 20 -44.11 15.71 10.90
CA ILE A 20 -43.56 17.01 11.28
C ILE A 20 -44.52 17.66 12.29
N PRO A 21 -44.06 18.06 13.50
CA PRO A 21 -44.93 18.56 14.56
C PRO A 21 -45.75 19.79 14.19
N GLU A 22 -45.20 20.69 13.38
CA GLU A 22 -45.92 21.91 12.98
C GLU A 22 -47.19 21.60 12.18
N TYR A 23 -47.20 20.50 11.42
CA TYR A 23 -48.33 20.13 10.57
C TYR A 23 -49.43 19.34 11.29
N MET A 24 -49.17 18.84 12.50
CA MET A 24 -50.19 18.13 13.30
C MET A 24 -51.38 19.01 13.69
N ASN A 25 -51.23 20.34 13.67
CA ASN A 25 -52.33 21.28 13.92
C ASN A 25 -53.31 21.39 12.73
N PHE A 26 -52.90 20.96 11.53
CA PHE A 26 -53.67 21.12 10.30
C PHE A 26 -54.18 19.80 9.73
N VAL A 27 -53.50 18.69 10.01
CA VAL A 27 -53.84 17.36 9.49
C VAL A 27 -53.51 16.27 10.52
N GLU A 28 -54.29 15.19 10.50
CA GLU A 28 -54.03 13.99 11.31
C GLU A 28 -53.17 13.00 10.50
N PHE A 29 -52.09 12.50 11.11
CA PHE A 29 -51.19 11.52 10.49
C PHE A 29 -51.55 10.09 10.90
N SER A 30 -51.32 9.13 10.00
CA SER A 30 -51.42 7.71 10.32
C SER A 30 -50.28 7.24 11.24
N PRO A 31 -50.37 6.02 11.81
CA PRO A 31 -49.21 5.37 12.43
C PRO A 31 -48.01 5.30 11.48
N ILE A 32 -46.81 5.26 12.07
CA ILE A 32 -45.54 5.22 11.32
C ILE A 32 -45.49 3.94 10.48
N LEU A 33 -45.40 4.09 9.16
CA LEU A 33 -45.28 2.98 8.21
C LEU A 33 -43.83 2.56 7.99
N ASP A 34 -42.89 3.51 8.03
CA ASP A 34 -41.48 3.29 7.73
C ASP A 34 -40.57 4.28 8.49
N SER A 35 -39.34 3.89 8.78
CA SER A 35 -38.32 4.72 9.43
C SER A 35 -37.33 5.27 8.41
N LEU A 36 -37.32 6.59 8.23
CA LEU A 36 -36.38 7.23 7.32
C LEU A 36 -34.99 7.39 7.97
N GLU A 37 -33.99 6.76 7.39
CA GLU A 37 -32.58 7.03 7.68
C GLU A 37 -32.02 8.03 6.65
N VAL A 38 -31.66 9.24 7.09
CA VAL A 38 -31.08 10.26 6.22
C VAL A 38 -29.59 9.97 6.04
N SER A 39 -29.22 9.47 4.87
CA SER A 39 -27.82 9.31 4.48
C SER A 39 -27.38 10.43 3.53
N VAL A 40 -26.15 10.92 3.71
CA VAL A 40 -25.54 11.90 2.81
C VAL A 40 -24.77 11.16 1.73
N LEU A 41 -25.21 11.29 0.47
CA LEU A 41 -24.47 10.76 -0.67
C LEU A 41 -23.39 11.77 -1.08
N LEU A 42 -22.12 11.40 -0.91
CA LEU A 42 -20.97 12.17 -1.36
C LEU A 42 -20.44 11.57 -2.67
N GLU A 43 -20.02 12.44 -3.60
CA GLU A 43 -19.31 12.00 -4.80
C GLU A 43 -17.95 11.41 -4.41
N ARG A 44 -17.56 10.30 -5.05
CA ARG A 44 -16.28 9.65 -4.78
C ARG A 44 -15.13 10.58 -5.20
N PRO A 45 -14.17 10.89 -4.32
CA PRO A 45 -13.05 11.74 -4.69
C PRO A 45 -12.17 11.05 -5.75
N LEU A 46 -11.87 11.77 -6.83
CA LEU A 46 -11.07 11.28 -7.96
C LEU A 46 -9.68 10.81 -7.55
N GLN A 47 -9.10 11.38 -6.49
CA GLN A 47 -7.79 10.99 -5.97
C GLN A 47 -7.77 9.59 -5.34
N SER A 48 -8.91 9.08 -4.85
CA SER A 48 -9.04 7.72 -4.29
C SER A 48 -9.40 6.67 -5.35
N ALA A 49 -9.55 7.06 -6.61
CA ALA A 49 -9.82 6.16 -7.74
C ALA A 49 -8.53 5.78 -8.51
N ILE A 50 -7.43 6.47 -8.22
CA ILE A 50 -6.13 6.15 -8.80
C ILE A 50 -5.55 5.02 -7.96
N GLY A 51 -5.37 3.83 -8.57
CA GLY A 51 -4.81 2.62 -7.93
C GLY A 51 -3.38 2.76 -7.39
N SER A 52 -2.90 3.99 -7.20
CA SER A 52 -1.63 4.34 -6.59
C SER A 52 -1.63 4.20 -5.07
N GLY A 53 -2.72 3.83 -4.41
CA GLY A 53 -2.75 3.66 -2.94
C GLY A 53 -1.64 2.76 -2.39
N LEU A 54 -1.20 1.76 -3.17
CA LEU A 54 -0.10 0.88 -2.80
C LEU A 54 1.30 1.54 -2.94
N LEU A 55 1.46 2.46 -3.89
CA LEU A 55 2.72 3.16 -4.17
C LEU A 55 2.80 4.55 -3.52
N ALA A 56 1.66 5.08 -3.06
CA ALA A 56 1.50 6.36 -2.38
C ALA A 56 2.35 6.55 -1.11
N PRO A 57 2.64 5.52 -0.27
CA PRO A 57 3.44 5.76 0.93
C PRO A 57 4.91 6.09 0.62
N PHE A 58 5.40 5.83 -0.60
CA PHE A 58 6.78 6.10 -0.98
C PHE A 58 6.87 7.14 -2.10
N SER A 59 7.57 8.25 -1.82
CA SER A 59 7.86 9.28 -2.82
C SER A 59 8.70 8.72 -3.98
N LYS A 60 8.57 9.32 -5.18
CA LYS A 60 9.34 8.94 -6.38
C LYS A 60 10.85 8.86 -6.13
N THR A 61 11.37 9.74 -5.28
CA THR A 61 12.78 9.76 -4.88
C THR A 61 13.21 8.46 -4.21
N VAL A 62 12.39 7.89 -3.34
CA VAL A 62 12.71 6.64 -2.61
C VAL A 62 12.77 5.46 -3.58
N TRP A 63 11.85 5.41 -4.54
CA TRP A 63 11.87 4.39 -5.59
C TRP A 63 13.15 4.46 -6.44
N ILE A 64 13.58 5.65 -6.82
CA ILE A 64 14.84 5.85 -7.55
C ILE A 64 16.03 5.36 -6.69
N CYS A 65 16.07 5.69 -5.41
CA CYS A 65 17.10 5.20 -4.50
C CYS A 65 17.14 3.67 -4.40
N ILE A 66 15.98 3.00 -4.40
CA ILE A 66 15.90 1.53 -4.39
C ILE A 66 16.49 0.94 -5.69
N PHE A 67 16.12 1.50 -6.85
CA PHE A 67 16.68 1.06 -8.14
C PHE A 67 18.20 1.28 -8.24
N VAL A 68 18.70 2.43 -7.76
CA VAL A 68 20.14 2.71 -7.73
C VAL A 68 20.87 1.74 -6.81
N SER A 69 20.32 1.45 -5.64
CA SER A 69 20.89 0.46 -4.72
C SER A 69 20.97 -0.93 -5.36
N LEU A 70 19.91 -1.37 -6.05
CA LEU A 70 19.90 -2.65 -6.78
C LEU A 70 20.97 -2.68 -7.89
N ALA A 71 21.09 -1.59 -8.64
CA ALA A 71 22.07 -1.46 -9.73
C ALA A 71 23.52 -1.45 -9.24
N LEU A 72 23.79 -1.00 -8.01
CA LEU A 72 25.12 -1.03 -7.42
C LEU A 72 25.47 -2.39 -6.80
N VAL A 73 24.54 -3.00 -6.06
CA VAL A 73 24.83 -4.23 -5.31
C VAL A 73 25.02 -5.45 -6.23
N GLY A 74 24.29 -5.54 -7.34
CA GLY A 74 24.42 -6.64 -8.31
C GLY A 74 25.84 -6.80 -8.88
N PRO A 75 26.43 -5.75 -9.49
CA PRO A 75 27.80 -5.77 -9.98
C PRO A 75 28.85 -6.01 -8.90
N ILE A 76 28.66 -5.47 -7.68
CA ILE A 76 29.58 -5.69 -6.55
C ILE A 76 29.62 -7.18 -6.20
N ILE A 77 28.47 -7.84 -6.08
CA ILE A 77 28.40 -9.27 -5.77
C ILE A 77 29.03 -10.10 -6.89
N TYR A 78 28.74 -9.77 -8.15
CA TYR A 78 29.34 -10.44 -9.31
C TYR A 78 30.87 -10.32 -9.34
N PHE A 79 31.40 -9.13 -9.04
CA PHE A 79 32.85 -8.94 -9.00
C PHE A 79 33.50 -9.73 -7.86
N VAL A 80 32.88 -9.76 -6.68
CA VAL A 80 33.38 -10.53 -5.53
C VAL A 80 33.35 -12.05 -5.80
N THR A 81 32.29 -12.56 -6.43
CA THR A 81 32.21 -13.98 -6.80
C THR A 81 33.20 -14.35 -7.89
N SER A 82 33.38 -13.47 -8.88
CA SER A 82 34.38 -13.66 -9.94
C SER A 82 35.82 -13.61 -9.41
N PHE A 83 36.13 -12.69 -8.49
CA PHE A 83 37.47 -12.60 -7.91
C PHE A 83 37.79 -13.82 -7.04
N ARG A 84 36.81 -14.35 -6.30
CA ARG A 84 36.99 -15.58 -5.50
C ARG A 84 37.19 -16.83 -6.36
N THR A 85 36.45 -16.95 -7.45
CA THR A 85 36.61 -18.08 -8.38
C THR A 85 37.98 -18.04 -9.08
N TRP A 86 38.46 -16.83 -9.42
CA TRP A 86 39.81 -16.63 -9.92
C TRP A 86 40.90 -17.00 -8.89
N LEU A 87 40.71 -16.67 -7.61
CA LEU A 87 41.72 -16.87 -6.57
C LEU A 87 41.84 -18.32 -6.06
N TRP A 88 40.74 -19.09 -6.01
CA TRP A 88 40.71 -20.41 -5.37
C TRP A 88 40.55 -21.59 -6.35
N ASP A 89 40.53 -21.33 -7.67
CA ASP A 89 40.34 -22.34 -8.72
C ASP A 89 39.26 -23.39 -8.38
N ARG A 90 38.13 -22.93 -7.83
CA ARG A 90 37.06 -23.83 -7.41
C ARG A 90 36.38 -24.43 -8.62
N THR A 91 36.24 -25.76 -8.58
CA THR A 91 35.53 -26.61 -9.54
C THR A 91 34.15 -26.07 -9.86
N THR A 92 33.71 -26.32 -11.09
CA THR A 92 32.49 -25.95 -11.84
C THR A 92 31.16 -25.74 -11.10
N GLN A 93 31.04 -26.14 -9.83
CA GLN A 93 29.86 -26.02 -8.99
C GLN A 93 29.62 -24.60 -8.45
N ASP A 94 30.64 -23.73 -8.43
CA ASP A 94 30.57 -22.35 -7.89
C ASP A 94 30.50 -21.25 -8.97
N ARG A 95 30.23 -21.60 -10.23
CA ARG A 95 30.07 -20.61 -11.32
C ARG A 95 28.64 -20.08 -11.37
N TYR A 96 28.41 -18.94 -10.73
CA TYR A 96 27.13 -18.22 -10.79
C TYR A 96 27.11 -17.27 -11.98
N SER A 97 26.00 -17.26 -12.74
CA SER A 97 25.81 -16.27 -13.80
C SER A 97 25.48 -14.91 -13.18
N PHE A 98 25.73 -13.83 -13.93
CA PHE A 98 25.36 -12.46 -13.51
C PHE A 98 23.88 -12.36 -13.12
N ILE A 99 23.01 -13.05 -13.87
CA ILE A 99 21.55 -13.04 -13.65
C ILE A 99 21.19 -13.69 -12.30
N ASP A 100 21.90 -14.75 -11.90
CA ASP A 100 21.67 -15.42 -10.62
C ASP A 100 22.09 -14.51 -9.45
N CYS A 101 23.17 -13.74 -9.61
CA CYS A 101 23.60 -12.75 -8.62
C CYS A 101 22.59 -11.59 -8.48
N VAL A 102 22.01 -11.12 -9.58
CA VAL A 102 20.96 -10.08 -9.56
C VAL A 102 19.69 -10.61 -8.90
N TRP A 103 19.28 -11.83 -9.23
CA TRP A 103 18.11 -12.49 -8.63
C TRP A 103 18.27 -12.69 -7.13
N PHE A 104 19.46 -13.12 -6.69
CA PHE A 104 19.83 -13.22 -5.28
C PHE A 104 19.72 -11.86 -4.56
N THR A 105 20.28 -10.81 -5.16
CA THR A 105 20.26 -9.46 -4.60
C THR A 105 18.83 -8.94 -4.44
N TYR A 106 17.98 -9.19 -5.44
CA TYR A 106 16.56 -8.83 -5.40
C TYR A 106 15.82 -9.54 -4.26
N GLY A 107 16.00 -10.86 -4.11
CA GLY A 107 15.39 -11.64 -3.01
C GLY A 107 15.89 -11.23 -1.62
N ALA A 108 17.16 -10.81 -1.51
CA ALA A 108 17.74 -10.29 -0.27
C ALA A 108 17.13 -8.95 0.14
N ILE A 109 16.92 -8.02 -0.79
CA ILE A 109 16.28 -6.71 -0.54
C ILE A 109 14.83 -6.89 -0.07
N LEU A 110 14.09 -7.80 -0.70
CA LEU A 110 12.71 -8.11 -0.32
C LEU A 110 12.59 -8.91 0.98
N LYS A 111 13.71 -9.30 1.61
CA LYS A 111 13.77 -10.19 2.78
C LYS A 111 13.08 -11.55 2.56
N GLN A 112 12.81 -11.92 1.31
CA GLN A 112 12.19 -13.21 0.97
C GLN A 112 13.23 -14.34 0.90
N GLY A 113 14.52 -13.99 0.89
CA GLY A 113 15.60 -14.94 0.64
C GLY A 113 15.59 -15.41 -0.81
N SER A 114 16.53 -16.29 -1.16
CA SER A 114 16.53 -16.93 -2.47
C SER A 114 16.99 -18.38 -2.30
N ALA A 115 16.50 -19.28 -3.15
CA ALA A 115 16.89 -20.70 -3.13
C ALA A 115 18.38 -20.91 -3.46
N ILE A 116 19.01 -19.92 -4.09
CA ILE A 116 20.41 -19.97 -4.51
C ILE A 116 21.21 -19.22 -3.46
N THR A 117 21.90 -19.93 -2.57
CA THR A 117 22.81 -19.30 -1.59
C THR A 117 24.25 -19.65 -1.96
N PRO A 118 25.01 -18.74 -2.61
CA PRO A 118 26.44 -18.93 -2.68
C PRO A 118 27.00 -18.96 -1.26
N GLU A 119 27.92 -19.86 -0.94
CA GLU A 119 28.58 -19.85 0.37
C GLU A 119 29.28 -18.49 0.63
N ALA A 120 29.70 -17.80 -0.44
CA ALA A 120 30.19 -16.42 -0.43
C ALA A 120 29.09 -15.36 -0.20
N GLY A 121 27.87 -15.67 -0.66
CA GLY A 121 26.69 -14.83 -0.55
C GLY A 121 26.19 -14.70 0.88
N ARG A 122 26.39 -15.73 1.72
CA ARG A 122 26.10 -15.64 3.16
C ARG A 122 26.90 -14.51 3.80
N LEU A 123 28.23 -14.49 3.64
CA LEU A 123 29.09 -13.46 4.24
C LEU A 123 28.78 -12.05 3.70
N SER A 124 28.50 -11.92 2.39
CA SER A 124 28.19 -10.62 1.78
C SER A 124 26.82 -10.07 2.21
N VAL A 125 25.81 -10.93 2.38
CA VAL A 125 24.50 -10.52 2.92
C VAL A 125 24.60 -10.15 4.39
N TYR A 126 25.37 -10.89 5.20
CA TYR A 126 25.64 -10.48 6.58
C TYR A 126 26.37 -9.13 6.64
N LEU A 127 27.36 -8.88 5.78
CA LEU A 127 28.08 -7.59 5.72
C LEU A 127 27.19 -6.43 5.27
N LEU A 128 26.27 -6.65 4.32
CA LEU A 128 25.29 -5.65 3.90
C LEU A 128 24.27 -5.36 5.01
N PHE A 129 23.75 -6.38 5.71
CA PHE A 129 22.86 -6.21 6.86
C PHE A 129 23.57 -5.53 8.05
N GLN A 130 24.85 -5.83 8.28
CA GLN A 130 25.67 -5.20 9.31
C GLN A 130 25.95 -3.73 8.97
N CYS A 131 26.30 -3.41 7.73
CA CYS A 131 26.47 -2.02 7.27
C CYS A 131 25.18 -1.21 7.39
N PHE A 132 24.03 -1.79 7.03
CA PHE A 132 22.73 -1.11 7.16
C PHE A 132 22.33 -0.88 8.62
N SER A 133 22.67 -1.82 9.51
CA SER A 133 22.44 -1.68 10.96
C SER A 133 23.37 -0.65 11.60
N ILE A 134 24.64 -0.57 11.18
CA ILE A 134 25.60 0.44 11.64
C ILE A 134 25.18 1.86 11.18
N LEU A 135 24.69 2.00 9.94
CA LEU A 135 24.21 3.28 9.41
C LEU A 135 22.97 3.78 10.18
N LYS A 136 22.07 2.87 10.58
CA LYS A 136 20.94 3.20 11.47
C LYS A 136 21.37 3.51 12.90
N GLY A 137 22.41 2.85 13.41
CA GLY A 137 22.97 3.11 14.74
C GLY A 137 23.66 4.48 14.85
N LEU A 138 24.38 4.92 13.80
CA LEU A 138 25.00 6.25 13.77
C LEU A 138 23.98 7.38 13.67
N GLY A 139 22.86 7.18 12.96
CA GLY A 139 21.78 8.16 12.88
C GLY A 139 21.00 8.36 14.19
N GLY A 140 21.07 7.40 15.12
CA GLY A 140 20.49 7.50 16.46
C GLY A 140 21.42 8.11 17.51
N LEU A 141 22.72 8.29 17.20
CA LEU A 141 23.68 8.95 18.09
C LEU A 141 23.85 10.45 17.79
N ALA A 142 23.26 10.94 16.70
CA ALA A 142 23.29 12.33 16.26
C ALA A 142 21.95 13.07 16.49
N ALA A 143 21.09 12.54 17.36
CA ALA A 143 19.85 13.14 17.85
C ALA A 143 19.89 13.26 19.38
#